data_AF-A0A355IBC1-F1
#
_entry.id   AF-A0A355IBC1-F1
#
_cell.length_a   1.000
_cell.length_b   1.000
_cell.length_c   1.000
_cell.angle_alpha   90.00
_cell.angle_beta   90.00
_cell.angle_gamma   90.00
#
_symmetry.space_group_name_H-M   'P 1'
#
loop_
_entity.id
_entity.type
_entity.pdbx_description
1 polymer ?
#
loop_
_entity_poly.entity_id
_entity_poly.type
_entity_poly.pdbx_seq_one_letter_code
_entity_poly.pdbx_strand_id
1 'polypeptide(L)' 'MKKPLFVILFATLILVVTLSGCGTKKGQLGGKIYDDTTKELITGSVVVTLTGASSITVTNGQYQFTDVSIGDKTLTVQA' A
#
# COMPACT_ATOMS: atom_id res chain seq x y z
N MET A 1 -17.36 -9.32 -47.59
CA MET A 1 -17.92 -8.57 -46.45
C MET A 1 -17.31 -9.08 -45.14
N LYS A 2 -16.26 -8.44 -44.60
CA LYS A 2 -15.60 -8.80 -43.32
C LYS A 2 -15.51 -7.61 -42.34
N LYS A 3 -16.38 -6.61 -42.52
CA LYS A 3 -16.39 -5.35 -41.75
C LYS A 3 -16.96 -5.45 -40.32
N PRO A 4 -17.91 -6.34 -39.96
CA PRO A 4 -18.48 -6.29 -38.60
C PRO A 4 -17.58 -6.95 -37.55
N LEU A 5 -16.79 -7.97 -37.94
CA LEU A 5 -15.90 -8.67 -37.02
C LEU A 5 -14.78 -7.77 -36.48
N PHE A 6 -14.18 -6.95 -37.35
CA PHE A 6 -13.11 -6.03 -36.97
C PHE A 6 -13.63 -4.88 -36.09
N VAL A 7 -14.87 -4.41 -36.33
CA VAL A 7 -15.52 -3.37 -35.52
C VAL A 7 -15.90 -3.90 -34.14
N ILE A 8 -16.41 -5.14 -34.04
CA ILE A 8 -16.72 -5.78 -32.75
C ILE A 8 -15.44 -6.02 -31.95
N LEU A 9 -14.37 -6.50 -32.59
CA LEU A 9 -13.08 -6.76 -31.92
C LEU A 9 -12.46 -5.45 -31.36
N PHE A 10 -12.53 -4.36 -32.13
CA PHE A 10 -12.09 -3.04 -31.67
C PHE A 10 -12.97 -2.50 -30.53
N ALA A 11 -14.29 -2.64 -30.61
CA ALA A 11 -15.20 -2.22 -29.56
C ALA A 11 -14.98 -2.99 -28.24
N THR A 12 -14.73 -4.30 -28.31
CA THR A 12 -14.38 -5.11 -27.14
C THR A 12 -13.03 -4.74 -26.55
N LEU A 13 -12.03 -4.42 -27.39
CA LEU A 13 -10.71 -4.01 -26.92
C LEU A 13 -10.78 -2.66 -26.18
N ILE A 14 -11.54 -1.69 -26.70
CA ILE A 14 -11.74 -0.39 -26.07
C ILE A 14 -12.48 -0.54 -24.72
N LEU A 15 -13.45 -1.46 -24.62
CA LEU A 15 -14.16 -1.73 -23.37
C LEU A 15 -13.24 -2.35 -22.30
N VAL A 16 -12.34 -3.25 -22.67
CA VAL A 16 -11.36 -3.85 -21.73
C VAL A 16 -10.36 -2.79 -21.21
N VAL A 17 -9.90 -1.88 -22.07
CA VAL A 17 -8.92 -0.84 -21.71
C VAL A 17 -9.53 0.24 -20.81
N THR A 18 -10.83 0.50 -20.94
CA THR A 18 -11.54 1.51 -20.10
C THR A 18 -11.92 0.98 -18.71
N LEU A 19 -12.15 -0.32 -18.54
CA LEU A 19 -12.42 -0.91 -17.21
C LEU A 19 -11.18 -1.02 -16.31
N SER A 20 -9.96 -1.00 -16.88
CA SER A 20 -8.71 -1.00 -16.10
C SER A 20 -8.43 0.31 -15.33
N GLY A 21 -9.29 1.33 -15.48
CA GLY A 21 -9.07 2.68 -14.95
C GLY A 21 -9.58 2.97 -13.54
N CYS A 22 -10.22 2.03 -12.84
CA CYS A 22 -10.62 2.23 -11.45
C CYS A 22 -9.49 1.82 -10.49
N GLY A 23 -8.38 2.55 -10.54
CA GLY A 23 -7.30 2.39 -9.57
C GLY A 23 -7.80 2.81 -8.20
N THR A 24 -7.90 1.87 -7.25
CA THR A 24 -8.17 2.21 -5.84
C THR A 24 -7.08 3.16 -5.38
N LYS A 25 -7.44 4.37 -4.95
CA LYS A 25 -6.47 5.34 -4.38
C LYS A 25 -5.77 4.67 -3.20
N LYS A 26 -4.44 4.70 -3.20
CA LYS A 26 -3.59 4.19 -2.12
C LYS A 26 -2.75 5.33 -1.54
N GLY A 27 -2.41 5.21 -0.28
CA GLY A 27 -1.59 6.16 0.45
C GLY A 27 -0.27 5.56 0.93
N GLN A 28 0.46 6.38 1.68
CA GLN A 28 1.66 5.99 2.40
C GLN A 28 1.42 6.27 3.89
N LEU A 29 1.86 5.35 4.76
CA LEU A 29 1.80 5.51 6.20
C LEU A 29 3.20 5.30 6.78
N GLY A 30 3.81 6.37 7.28
CA GLY A 30 5.14 6.34 7.89
C GLY A 30 5.16 7.01 9.25
N GLY A 31 6.20 6.73 10.03
CA GLY A 31 6.35 7.30 11.36
C GLY A 31 7.70 6.97 11.99
N LYS A 32 7.87 7.48 13.22
CA LYS A 32 9.08 7.35 14.02
C LYS A 32 8.73 6.79 15.40
N ILE A 33 9.59 5.93 15.93
CA ILE A 33 9.43 5.26 17.22
C ILE A 33 10.56 5.75 18.13
N TYR A 34 10.18 6.28 19.28
CA TYR A 34 11.09 6.86 20.25
C TYR A 34 11.05 6.08 21.56
N ASP A 35 12.18 5.99 22.24
CA ASP A 35 12.23 5.59 23.64
C ASP A 35 11.64 6.72 24.49
N ASP A 36 10.68 6.40 25.36
CA ASP A 36 9.98 7.43 26.14
C ASP A 36 10.82 8.01 27.28
N THR A 37 11.87 7.31 27.71
CA THR A 37 12.78 7.78 28.77
C THR A 37 13.83 8.72 28.17
N THR A 38 14.51 8.30 27.10
CA THR A 38 15.62 9.07 26.52
C THR A 38 15.14 10.09 25.47
N LYS A 39 13.93 9.92 24.94
CA LYS A 39 13.37 10.67 23.80
C LYS A 39 14.19 10.52 22.51
N GLU A 40 15.05 9.50 22.43
CA GLU A 40 15.84 9.18 21.24
C GLU A 40 15.10 8.16 20.35
N LEU A 41 15.49 8.08 19.08
CA LEU A 41 15.02 7.01 18.21
C LEU A 41 15.47 5.66 18.77
N ILE A 42 14.58 4.68 18.75
CA ILE A 42 14.96 3.31 19.09
C ILE A 42 16.04 2.79 18.12
N THR A 43 17.05 2.13 18.68
CA THR A 43 18.12 1.46 17.93
C THR A 43 17.98 -0.07 17.97
N GLY A 44 17.05 -0.58 18.78
CA GLY A 44 16.67 -2.00 18.84
C GLY A 44 15.80 -2.42 17.66
N SER A 45 15.68 -3.74 17.48
CA SER A 45 14.82 -4.34 16.47
C SER A 45 13.37 -4.36 16.95
N VAL A 46 12.48 -3.69 16.23
CA VAL A 46 11.05 -3.64 16.54
C VAL A 46 10.24 -4.10 15.34
N VAL A 47 9.25 -4.94 15.58
CA VAL A 47 8.31 -5.39 14.55
C VAL A 47 7.13 -4.44 14.51
N VAL A 48 6.89 -3.85 13.34
CA VAL A 48 5.74 -2.98 13.08
C VAL A 48 4.80 -3.69 12.10
N THR A 49 3.53 -3.77 12.46
CA THR A 49 2.50 -4.46 11.67
C THR A 49 1.34 -3.51 11.38
N LEU A 50 0.89 -3.47 10.14
CA LEU A 50 -0.26 -2.68 9.69
C LEU A 50 -1.32 -3.60 9.11
N THR A 51 -2.59 -3.40 9.47
CA THR A 51 -3.70 -4.21 8.95
C THR A 51 -3.73 -4.26 7.42
N GLY A 52 -3.62 -5.48 6.87
CA GLY A 52 -3.62 -5.70 5.42
C GLY A 52 -2.28 -5.42 4.74
N ALA A 53 -1.19 -5.30 5.49
CA ALA A 53 0.18 -5.26 5.00
C ALA A 53 1.06 -6.28 5.73
N SER A 54 2.19 -6.65 5.13
CA SER A 54 3.20 -7.48 5.79
C SER A 54 3.87 -6.72 6.92
N SER A 55 4.20 -7.40 8.02
CA SER A 55 5.02 -6.84 9.09
C SER A 55 6.42 -6.46 8.57
N ILE A 56 6.99 -5.41 9.15
CA ILE A 56 8.35 -4.94 8.86
C ILE A 56 9.17 -4.90 10.15
N THR A 57 10.44 -5.26 10.04
CA THR A 57 11.41 -5.12 11.14
C THR A 57 12.14 -3.79 10.98
N VAL A 58 12.14 -2.99 12.05
CA VAL A 58 12.67 -1.63 12.09
C VAL A 58 13.80 -1.59 13.11
N THR A 59 14.99 -1.15 12.69
CA THR A 59 16.19 -1.09 13.55
C THR A 59 16.72 0.33 13.77
N ASN A 60 16.10 1.31 13.12
CA ASN A 60 16.49 2.73 13.19
C ASN A 60 15.32 3.62 13.66
N GLY A 61 14.29 3.00 14.25
CA GLY A 61 13.08 3.67 14.72
C GLY A 61 12.22 4.31 13.63
N GLN A 62 12.48 4.10 12.34
CA GLN A 62 11.69 4.69 11.26
C GLN A 62 10.98 3.60 10.46
N TYR A 63 9.66 3.72 10.31
CA TYR A 63 8.86 2.77 9.55
C TYR A 63 8.14 3.45 8.38
N GLN A 64 7.93 2.71 7.30
CA GLN A 64 7.19 3.17 6.13
C GLN A 64 6.44 2.01 5.49
N PHE A 65 5.11 2.15 5.38
CA PHE A 65 4.26 1.32 4.53
C PHE A 65 3.88 2.11 3.29
N THR A 66 4.04 1.51 2.12
CA THR A 66 3.53 2.03 0.85
C THR A 66 2.28 1.28 0.45
N ASP A 67 1.57 1.77 -0.56
CA ASP A 67 0.41 1.08 -1.13
C ASP A 67 -0.71 0.77 -0.13
N VAL A 68 -0.86 1.64 0.89
CA VAL A 68 -1.86 1.45 1.94
C VAL A 68 -3.24 1.77 1.37
N SER A 69 -4.14 0.78 1.37
CA SER A 69 -5.53 0.99 0.94
C SER A 69 -6.29 1.91 1.88
N ILE A 70 -7.24 2.67 1.34
CA ILE A 70 -8.17 3.51 2.11
C ILE A 70 -8.99 2.65 3.08
N GLY A 71 -9.26 3.19 4.26
CA GLY A 71 -10.10 2.60 5.29
C GLY A 71 -9.40 2.61 6.65
N ASP A 72 -10.10 2.13 7.66
CA ASP A 72 -9.54 2.02 9.00
C ASP A 72 -8.41 0.99 9.03
N LYS A 73 -7.33 1.35 9.74
CA LYS A 73 -6.13 0.53 9.89
C LYS A 73 -5.72 0.46 11.35
N THR A 74 -5.30 -0.71 11.80
CA THR A 74 -4.61 -0.85 13.08
C THR A 74 -3.12 -0.96 12.83
N LEU A 75 -2.34 -0.13 13.53
CA LEU A 75 -0.89 -0.19 13.58
C LEU A 75 -0.48 -0.80 14.92
N THR A 76 0.28 -1.90 14.89
CA THR A 76 0.83 -2.56 16.08
C THR A 76 2.33 -2.44 16.06
N VAL A 77 2.93 -2.10 17.20
CA VAL A 77 4.38 -1.98 17.40
C VAL A 77 4.76 -2.92 18.52
N GLN A 78 5.73 -3.82 18.28
CA GLN A 78 6.19 -4.82 19.22
C GLN A 78 7.71 -4.83 19.29
N ALA A 79 8.26 -4.52 20.47
CA ALA A 79 9.69 -4.51 20.76
C ALA A 79 10.17 -5.82 21.39
#